data_AF-A0A6D2LGA0-F1
#
_entry.id   AF-A0A6D2LGA0-F1
#
_cell.length_a   1.000
_cell.length_b   1.000
_cell.length_c   1.000
_cell.angle_alpha   90.00
_cell.angle_beta   90.00
_cell.angle_gamma   90.00
#
_symmetry.space_group_name_H-M   'P 1'
#
loop_
_entity.id
_entity.type
_entity.pdbx_description
1 polymer ?
#
loop_
_entity_poly.entity_id
_entity_poly.type
_entity_poly.pdbx_seq_one_letter_code
_entity_poly.pdbx_strand_id
1 'polypeptide(L)'
;MTSPGYPKELLVFYDRIYKLVDDPSTDSIISWSKTNNSFIIWNVDELIRRKFLSRFFSTTLTEFVSWLEFYGFREIKGSAGQCEYGNKKFVRGHPEFLVEMHGKAMMDIFYANSRARKAKAQVEDGLHKLTI
;
A
#
# COMPACT_ATOMS: atom_id res chain seq x y z
N MET A 1 14.47 -4.52 -6.23
CA MET A 1 13.07 -4.49 -6.71
C MET A 1 12.40 -5.75 -6.20
N THR A 2 11.75 -5.66 -5.05
CA THR A 2 11.01 -6.76 -4.43
C THR A 2 9.79 -7.09 -5.30
N SER A 3 9.61 -8.38 -5.61
CA SER A 3 8.43 -8.88 -6.34
C SER A 3 7.17 -8.43 -5.60
N PRO A 4 6.10 -7.96 -6.30
CA PRO A 4 4.85 -7.67 -5.63
C PRO A 4 4.38 -8.96 -4.96
N GLY A 5 4.14 -8.85 -3.66
CA GLY A 5 3.70 -9.91 -2.77
C GLY A 5 2.47 -10.64 -3.32
N TYR A 6 2.35 -11.92 -2.99
CA TYR A 6 1.21 -12.74 -3.41
C TYR A 6 -0.13 -12.14 -2.93
N PRO A 7 -1.28 -12.49 -3.56
CA PRO A 7 -2.62 -12.01 -3.19
C PRO A 7 -2.95 -12.07 -1.69
N LYS A 8 -2.39 -13.05 -0.98
CA LYS A 8 -2.55 -13.21 0.47
C LYS A 8 -1.92 -12.07 1.27
N GLU A 9 -0.78 -11.56 0.81
CA GLU A 9 -0.09 -10.43 1.44
C GLU A 9 -0.92 -9.15 1.33
N LEU A 10 -1.77 -9.05 0.29
CA LEU A 10 -2.63 -7.89 0.12
C LEU A 10 -3.68 -7.77 1.22
N LEU A 11 -4.43 -8.86 1.47
CA LEU A 11 -5.43 -8.91 2.54
C LEU A 11 -4.80 -8.63 3.90
N VAL A 12 -3.62 -9.22 4.12
CA VAL A 12 -2.87 -9.07 5.36
C VAL A 12 -2.41 -7.63 5.58
N PHE A 13 -2.03 -6.90 4.52
CA PHE A 13 -1.65 -5.50 4.64
C PHE A 13 -2.81 -4.63 5.13
N TYR A 14 -3.99 -4.72 4.49
CA TYR A 14 -5.15 -3.90 4.84
C TYR A 14 -5.62 -4.12 6.28
N ASP A 15 -5.70 -5.38 6.71
CA ASP A 15 -6.08 -5.72 8.09
C ASP A 15 -5.06 -5.16 9.09
N ARG A 16 -3.76 -5.31 8.82
CA ARG A 16 -2.70 -4.84 9.72
C ARG A 16 -2.66 -3.32 9.82
N ILE A 17 -2.82 -2.58 8.72
CA ILE A 17 -2.74 -1.11 8.75
C ILE A 17 -3.98 -0.53 9.42
N TYR A 18 -5.17 -1.09 9.14
CA TYR A 18 -6.39 -0.67 9.80
C TYR A 18 -6.30 -0.87 11.31
N LYS A 19 -5.92 -2.06 11.77
CA LYS A 19 -5.74 -2.35 13.21
C LYS A 19 -4.68 -1.48 13.87
N LEU A 20 -3.59 -1.17 13.18
CA LEU A 20 -2.53 -0.33 13.73
C LEU A 20 -3.00 1.12 13.94
N VAL A 21 -3.77 1.66 12.99
CA VAL A 21 -4.30 3.03 13.02
C VAL A 21 -5.48 3.15 14.00
N ASP A 22 -6.25 2.08 14.16
CA ASP A 22 -7.44 2.06 15.03
C ASP A 22 -7.14 1.74 16.51
N ASP A 23 -5.90 1.40 16.85
CA ASP A 23 -5.43 1.15 18.21
C ASP A 23 -5.08 2.48 18.92
N PRO A 24 -5.86 2.96 19.91
CA PRO A 24 -5.60 4.23 20.57
C PRO A 24 -4.24 4.29 21.29
N SER A 25 -3.64 3.13 21.60
CA SER A 25 -2.31 3.08 22.23
C SER A 25 -1.18 3.51 21.30
N THR A 26 -1.44 3.59 19.98
CA THR A 26 -0.48 4.01 18.96
C THR A 26 -0.70 5.45 18.49
N ASP A 27 -1.72 6.16 18.99
CA ASP A 27 -2.11 7.48 18.48
C ASP A 27 -0.99 8.54 18.50
N SER A 28 -0.02 8.41 19.41
CA SER A 28 1.16 9.30 19.48
C SER A 28 2.19 9.03 18.37
N ILE A 29 2.03 7.96 17.61
CA ILE A 29 2.95 7.46 16.57
C ILE A 29 2.24 7.48 15.22
N ILE A 30 1.04 6.92 15.18
CA ILE A 30 0.19 6.80 14.00
C ILE A 30 -1.27 6.81 14.45
N SER A 31 -2.11 7.65 13.84
CA SER A 31 -3.52 7.73 14.21
C SER A 31 -4.40 8.03 13.01
N TRP A 32 -5.71 7.85 13.18
CA TRP A 32 -6.69 8.45 12.28
C TRP A 32 -6.54 9.97 12.23
N SER A 33 -6.81 10.55 11.06
CA SER A 33 -6.97 12.00 10.91
C SER A 33 -8.30 12.45 11.53
N LYS A 34 -8.47 13.76 11.70
CA LYS A 34 -9.72 14.35 12.23
C LYS A 34 -10.93 14.05 11.34
N THR A 35 -10.72 13.84 10.05
CA THR A 35 -11.76 13.52 9.08
C THR A 35 -12.07 12.02 8.98
N ASN A 36 -11.34 11.17 9.73
CA ASN A 36 -11.57 9.72 9.83
C ASN A 36 -11.53 8.97 8.49
N ASN A 37 -10.89 9.54 7.46
CA ASN A 37 -10.78 8.98 6.10
C ASN A 37 -9.33 8.91 5.59
N SER A 38 -8.38 9.11 6.50
CA SER A 38 -6.93 9.08 6.30
C SER A 38 -6.26 8.80 7.64
N PHE A 39 -4.97 8.50 7.61
CA PHE A 39 -4.14 8.35 8.80
C PHE A 39 -2.88 9.21 8.69
N ILE A 40 -2.34 9.58 9.84
CA ILE A 40 -1.17 10.45 9.96
C ILE A 40 -0.09 9.68 10.71
N ILE A 41 1.15 9.73 10.20
CA ILE A 41 2.33 9.25 10.91
C ILE A 41 2.97 10.44 11.63
N TRP A 42 2.85 10.46 12.96
CA TRP A 42 3.33 11.53 13.84
C TRP A 42 4.79 11.39 14.20
N ASN A 43 5.26 10.15 14.40
CA ASN A 43 6.61 9.87 14.87
C ASN A 43 7.20 8.66 14.14
N VAL A 44 7.98 8.93 13.09
CA VAL A 44 8.65 7.91 12.29
C VAL A 44 9.67 7.11 13.12
N ASP A 45 10.43 7.79 13.98
CA ASP A 45 11.48 7.15 14.77
C ASP A 45 10.89 6.12 15.73
N GLU A 46 9.79 6.46 16.40
CA GLU A 46 9.08 5.56 17.31
C GLU A 46 8.41 4.41 16.54
N LEU A 47 7.89 4.67 15.33
CA LEU A 47 7.33 3.64 14.44
C LEU A 47 8.38 2.58 14.09
N ILE A 48 9.62 3.01 13.79
CA ILE A 48 10.76 2.12 13.55
C ILE A 48 11.18 1.41 14.84
N ARG A 49 11.33 2.15 15.95
CA ARG A 49 11.79 1.62 17.25
C ARG A 49 10.86 0.53 17.78
N ARG A 50 9.54 0.70 17.63
CA ARG A 50 8.53 -0.31 17.98
C ARG A 50 8.39 -1.45 16.97
N LYS A 51 9.22 -1.45 15.92
CA LYS A 51 9.24 -2.45 14.84
C LYS A 51 7.88 -2.58 14.13
N PHE A 52 7.09 -1.51 14.04
CA PHE A 52 5.79 -1.57 13.36
C PHE A 52 5.94 -1.83 11.86
N LEU A 53 7.02 -1.36 11.22
CA LEU A 53 7.32 -1.65 9.81
C LEU A 53 7.41 -3.15 9.50
N SER A 54 7.89 -3.96 10.46
CA SER A 54 7.99 -5.42 10.28
C SER A 54 6.63 -6.09 10.11
N ARG A 55 5.55 -5.46 10.62
CA ARG A 55 4.16 -5.88 10.38
C ARG A 55 3.77 -5.72 8.91
N PHE A 56 4.51 -4.94 8.11
CA PHE A 56 4.21 -4.67 6.71
C PHE A 56 5.30 -5.19 5.77
N PHE A 57 6.07 -6.18 6.21
CA PHE A 57 7.18 -6.76 5.42
C PHE A 57 8.19 -5.69 4.96
N SER A 58 8.29 -4.60 5.73
CA SER A 58 9.13 -3.44 5.44
C SER A 58 10.20 -3.29 6.51
N THR A 59 11.41 -2.94 6.10
CA THR A 59 12.53 -2.65 6.99
C THR A 59 12.82 -1.14 7.05
N THR A 60 12.43 -0.42 6.01
CA THR A 60 12.59 1.04 5.90
C THR A 60 11.23 1.74 5.72
N LEU A 61 11.18 3.03 6.05
CA LEU A 61 9.99 3.84 5.79
C LEU A 61 9.68 3.91 4.29
N THR A 62 10.70 4.02 3.43
CA THR A 62 10.54 4.09 1.98
C THR A 62 9.86 2.85 1.40
N GLU A 63 10.23 1.66 1.87
CA GLU A 63 9.54 0.41 1.50
C GLU A 63 8.08 0.45 1.91
N PHE A 64 7.81 0.90 3.14
CA PHE A 64 6.44 1.01 3.65
C PHE A 64 5.59 2.00 2.85
N VAL A 65 6.15 3.16 2.47
CA VAL A 65 5.48 4.12 1.60
C VAL A 65 5.22 3.53 0.21
N SER A 66 6.17 2.78 -0.35
CA SER A 66 5.97 2.08 -1.62
C SER A 66 4.82 1.06 -1.54
N TRP A 67 4.72 0.35 -0.41
CA TRP A 67 3.58 -0.53 -0.16
C TRP A 67 2.27 0.26 -0.05
N LEU A 68 2.23 1.36 0.70
CA LEU A 68 1.05 2.23 0.78
C LEU A 68 0.55 2.63 -0.62
N GLU A 69 1.46 3.10 -1.49
CA GLU A 69 1.11 3.47 -2.87
C GLU A 69 0.59 2.28 -3.69
N PHE A 70 1.24 1.13 -3.57
CA PHE A 70 0.82 -0.12 -4.22
C PHE A 70 -0.58 -0.56 -3.75
N TYR A 71 -0.88 -0.38 -2.48
CA TYR A 71 -2.18 -0.67 -1.86
C TYR A 71 -3.24 0.41 -2.11
N GLY A 72 -2.91 1.44 -2.90
CA GLY A 72 -3.84 2.47 -3.33
C GLY A 72 -3.99 3.63 -2.36
N PHE A 73 -3.16 3.72 -1.32
CA PHE A 73 -3.06 4.92 -0.50
C PHE A 73 -2.32 6.01 -1.26
N ARG A 74 -2.69 7.27 -1.00
CA ARG A 74 -2.04 8.44 -1.57
C ARG A 74 -1.65 9.37 -0.45
N GLU A 75 -0.46 9.96 -0.59
CA GLU A 75 -0.04 11.07 0.25
C GLU A 75 -1.00 12.26 0.04
N ILE A 76 -1.51 12.82 1.14
CA ILE A 76 -2.37 13.99 1.13
C ILE A 76 -1.48 15.23 1.27
N LYS A 77 -1.29 15.95 0.16
CA LYS A 77 -0.50 17.18 0.13
C LYS A 77 -1.24 18.32 0.83
N GLY A 78 -0.55 19.06 1.70
CA GLY A 78 -1.10 20.24 2.40
C GLY A 78 -1.29 20.07 3.91
N SER A 79 -0.96 18.90 4.45
CA SER A 79 -1.02 18.54 5.87
C SER A 79 0.12 19.16 6.71
N ALA A 80 0.42 20.47 6.58
CA ALA A 80 1.36 21.20 7.46
C ALA A 80 2.70 20.48 7.81
N GLY A 81 3.28 19.70 6.88
CA GLY A 81 4.51 18.92 7.09
C GLY A 81 4.32 17.54 7.73
N GLN A 82 3.08 17.06 7.87
CA GLN A 82 2.73 15.75 8.41
C GLN A 82 2.65 14.72 7.29
N CYS A 83 3.16 13.52 7.56
CA CYS A 83 3.05 12.37 6.65
C CYS A 83 1.63 11.78 6.74
N GLU A 84 0.69 12.36 5.98
CA GLU A 84 -0.71 11.93 5.92
C GLU A 84 -0.98 11.12 4.65
N TYR A 85 -1.64 9.97 4.82
CA TYR A 85 -1.99 9.07 3.72
C TYR A 85 -3.45 8.67 3.82
N GLY A 86 -4.13 8.60 2.67
CA GLY A 86 -5.55 8.27 2.63
C GLY A 86 -6.00 7.54 1.39
N ASN A 87 -7.19 6.97 1.49
CA ASN A 87 -7.95 6.42 0.38
C ASN A 87 -9.44 6.61 0.69
N LYS A 88 -10.27 6.87 -0.33
CA LYS A 88 -11.72 7.09 -0.18
C LYS A 88 -12.47 5.93 0.50
N LYS A 89 -11.89 4.74 0.47
CA LYS A 89 -12.43 3.50 1.06
C LYS A 89 -11.70 3.06 2.33
N PHE A 90 -10.76 3.86 2.82
CA PHE A 90 -10.10 3.65 4.10
C PHE A 90 -10.74 4.58 5.14
N VAL A 91 -11.81 4.10 5.78
CA VAL A 91 -12.67 4.91 6.65
C VAL A 91 -12.76 4.28 8.04
N ARG A 92 -12.57 5.09 9.09
CA ARG A 92 -12.68 4.64 10.47
C ARG A 92 -14.08 4.10 10.76
N GLY A 93 -14.13 2.96 11.45
CA GLY A 93 -15.37 2.26 11.78
C GLY A 93 -15.96 1.43 10.63
N HIS A 94 -15.35 1.45 9.44
CA HIS A 94 -15.87 0.79 8.24
C HIS A 94 -14.84 -0.13 7.58
N PRO A 95 -14.33 -1.16 8.27
CA PRO A 95 -13.35 -2.09 7.71
C PRO A 95 -13.90 -2.92 6.54
N GLU A 96 -15.21 -3.02 6.38
CA GLU A 96 -15.86 -3.69 5.24
C GLU A 96 -15.46 -3.06 3.90
N PHE A 97 -15.13 -1.77 3.84
CA PHE A 97 -14.70 -1.11 2.60
C PHE A 97 -13.29 -1.52 2.14
N LEU A 98 -12.50 -2.17 3.00
CA LEU A 98 -11.18 -2.70 2.64
C LEU A 98 -11.30 -3.77 1.53
N VAL A 99 -12.43 -4.47 1.44
CA VAL A 99 -12.69 -5.46 0.37
C VAL A 99 -12.65 -4.82 -1.02
N GLU A 100 -13.13 -3.58 -1.15
CA GLU A 100 -13.13 -2.85 -2.41
C GLU A 100 -11.71 -2.40 -2.78
N MET A 101 -10.94 -1.92 -1.80
CA MET A 101 -9.53 -1.56 -2.00
C MET A 101 -8.73 -2.77 -2.46
N HIS A 102 -8.93 -3.92 -1.81
CA HIS A 102 -8.31 -5.17 -2.18
C HIS A 102 -8.69 -5.64 -3.59
N GLY A 103 -9.99 -5.63 -3.91
CA GLY A 103 -10.47 -6.00 -5.25
C GLY A 103 -9.84 -5.13 -6.34
N LYS A 104 -9.74 -3.82 -6.10
CA LYS A 104 -9.08 -2.90 -7.02
C LYS A 104 -7.59 -3.22 -7.20
N ALA A 105 -6.85 -3.40 -6.09
CA ALA A 105 -5.43 -3.73 -6.15
C ALA A 105 -5.17 -5.04 -6.90
N MET A 106 -6.00 -6.07 -6.67
CA MET A 106 -5.94 -7.35 -7.40
C MET A 106 -6.12 -7.17 -8.91
N MET A 107 -7.11 -6.35 -9.32
CA MET A 107 -7.33 -6.08 -10.73
C MET A 107 -6.16 -5.30 -11.35
N ASP A 108 -5.64 -4.29 -10.66
CA ASP A 108 -4.50 -3.51 -11.14
C ASP A 108 -3.27 -4.41 -11.38
N ILE A 109 -2.98 -5.34 -10.46
CA ILE A 109 -1.91 -6.34 -10.60
C ILE A 109 -2.17 -7.26 -11.80
N PHE A 110 -3.38 -7.80 -11.91
CA PHE A 110 -3.75 -8.69 -13.02
C PHE A 110 -3.58 -8.01 -14.38
N TYR A 111 -4.04 -6.76 -14.51
CA TYR A 111 -3.92 -5.99 -15.73
C TYR A 111 -2.47 -5.60 -16.04
N ALA A 112 -1.67 -5.26 -15.02
CA ALA A 112 -0.24 -5.00 -15.20
C ALA A 112 0.49 -6.25 -15.71
N ASN A 113 0.26 -7.41 -15.10
CA ASN A 113 0.85 -8.69 -15.52
C ASN A 113 0.43 -9.09 -16.94
N SER A 114 -0.85 -8.87 -17.28
CA SER A 114 -1.38 -9.14 -18.63
C SER A 114 -0.71 -8.25 -19.69
N ARG A 115 -0.50 -6.96 -19.39
CA ARG A 115 0.22 -6.03 -20.28
C ARG A 115 1.69 -6.44 -20.45
N ALA A 116 2.38 -6.78 -19.36
CA ALA A 116 3.78 -7.21 -19.40
C ALA A 116 3.97 -8.47 -20.25
N ARG A 117 3.07 -9.46 -20.12
CA ARG A 117 3.08 -10.69 -20.94
C ARG A 117 2.88 -10.39 -22.42
N LYS A 118 1.93 -9.51 -22.77
CA LYS A 118 1.70 -9.10 -24.16
C LYS A 118 2.90 -8.37 -24.76
N ALA A 119 3.51 -7.45 -24.01
CA ALA A 119 4.71 -6.73 -24.45
C ALA A 119 5.89 -7.68 -24.69
N LYS A 120 6.10 -8.66 -23.79
CA LYS A 120 7.16 -9.67 -23.95
C LYS A 120 6.94 -10.53 -25.20
N ALA A 121 5.71 -11.01 -25.43
CA ALA A 121 5.39 -11.81 -26.62
C ALA A 121 5.61 -11.04 -27.93
N GLN A 122 5.32 -9.73 -27.96
CA GLN A 122 5.58 -8.88 -29.13
C GLN A 122 7.10 -8.70 -29.38
N VAL A 123 7.89 -8.55 -28.33
CA VAL A 123 9.36 -8.47 -28.45
C VAL A 123 9.94 -9.79 -28.95
N GLU A 124 9.47 -10.93 -28.44
CA GLU A 124 9.89 -12.27 -28.88
C GLU A 124 9.51 -12.53 -30.35
N ASP A 125 8.30 -12.18 -30.78
CA ASP A 125 7.86 -12.27 -32.18
C ASP A 125 8.70 -11.37 -33.11
N GLY A 126 9.01 -10.14 -32.68
CA GLY A 126 9.87 -9.22 -33.42
C GLY A 126 11.30 -9.72 -33.59
N LEU A 127 11.87 -10.34 -32.54
CA LEU A 127 13.22 -10.93 -32.60
C LEU A 127 13.27 -12.14 -33.54
N HIS A 128 12.23 -13.00 -33.51
CA HIS A 128 12.14 -14.15 -34.40
C HIS A 128 12.16 -13.72 -35.88
N LYS A 129 11.45 -12.64 -36.23
CA LYS A 129 11.42 -12.08 -37.60
C LYS A 129 12.73 -11.48 -38.08
N LEU A 130 13.64 -11.08 -37.19
CA LEU A 130 14.94 -10.50 -37.54
C LEU A 130 16.06 -11.55 -37.68
N THR A 131 15.79 -12.78 -37.26
CA THR A 131 16.79 -13.87 -37.23
C THR A 131 16.56 -14.87 -38.38
N ILE A 132 15.62 -14.59 -39.29
CA ILE A 132 15.27 -15.39 -40.47
C ILE A 132 15.46 -14.52 -41.71
#